data_AF-A0A9E5DQ02-F1
#
_entry.id   AF-A0A9E5DQ02-F1
#
_cell.length_a   1.000
_cell.length_b   1.000
_cell.length_c   1.000
_cell.angle_alpha   90.00
_cell.angle_beta   90.00
_cell.angle_gamma   90.00
#
_symmetry.space_group_name_H-M   'P 1'
#
loop_
_entity.id
_entity.type
_entity.pdbx_description
1 polymer ?
#
loop_
_entity_poly.entity_id
_entity_poly.type
_entity_poly.pdbx_seq_one_letter_code
_entity_poly.pdbx_strand_id
1 'polypeptide(L)'
;MQFNFKSSKKITVGAILILAFSNLFLAPSASAAEKGWRYWGYYQAAPGAKTWTAAMTGPTVDVKDGAVEGWSFVFSADDIPSIAPLVKPDFKSICGMEKPDKDTKRVALVIDFGSSAYAPKGEKMKKTIKTCVRTAKESQGIDVLGMVAKVRSNKSGLICGLNGYPAKECGVEISTPASLMK
;
A
#
# COMPACT_ATOMS: atom_id res chain seq x y z
N MET A 1 76.61 -33.91 30.33
CA MET A 1 77.14 -34.69 31.47
C MET A 1 76.55 -34.10 32.75
N GLN A 2 75.96 -34.96 33.59
CA GLN A 2 75.56 -34.78 35.00
C GLN A 2 74.15 -34.21 35.32
N PHE A 3 73.33 -35.17 35.76
CA PHE A 3 72.17 -35.18 36.65
C PHE A 3 71.91 -33.98 37.58
N ASN A 4 70.63 -33.66 37.78
CA ASN A 4 70.04 -33.83 39.12
C ASN A 4 68.51 -34.01 39.10
N PHE A 5 68.07 -34.96 39.91
CA PHE A 5 66.69 -35.43 40.09
C PHE A 5 66.08 -34.69 41.29
N LYS A 6 64.82 -34.24 41.23
CA LYS A 6 64.06 -34.00 42.48
C LYS A 6 62.56 -34.26 42.35
N SER A 7 62.23 -35.44 42.86
CA SER A 7 61.08 -35.83 43.70
C SER A 7 59.64 -35.61 43.23
N SER A 8 58.96 -36.75 43.21
CA SER A 8 57.53 -37.02 43.05
C SER A 8 56.65 -36.35 44.11
N LYS A 9 55.49 -35.84 43.68
CA LYS A 9 54.26 -35.89 44.48
C LYS A 9 53.08 -36.31 43.60
N LYS A 10 52.55 -37.49 43.90
CA LYS A 10 51.24 -37.96 43.44
C LYS A 10 50.18 -37.03 44.03
N ILE A 11 49.34 -36.43 43.20
CA ILE A 11 48.11 -35.76 43.66
C ILE A 11 46.95 -36.33 42.85
N THR A 12 46.30 -37.29 43.50
CA THR A 12 44.88 -37.64 43.49
C THR A 12 44.01 -37.03 42.41
N VAL A 13 43.49 -37.92 41.55
CA VAL A 13 42.32 -37.72 40.71
C VAL A 13 41.11 -37.42 41.60
N GLY A 14 40.62 -36.18 41.56
CA GLY A 14 39.35 -35.76 42.16
C GLY A 14 38.45 -35.22 41.04
N ALA A 15 37.46 -36.01 40.64
CA ALA A 15 36.47 -35.65 39.63
C ALA A 15 35.61 -34.48 40.12
N ILE A 16 35.63 -33.35 39.41
CA ILE A 16 34.63 -32.29 39.55
C ILE A 16 33.83 -32.27 38.25
N LEU A 17 32.69 -32.96 38.28
CA LEU A 17 31.67 -32.92 37.24
C LEU A 17 30.89 -31.60 37.39
N ILE A 18 31.25 -30.58 36.62
CA ILE A 18 30.49 -29.33 36.55
C ILE A 18 29.25 -29.59 35.70
N LEU A 19 28.09 -29.71 36.35
CA LEU A 19 26.78 -29.77 35.70
C LEU A 19 26.47 -28.43 35.03
N ALA A 20 26.64 -28.37 33.72
CA ALA A 20 26.16 -27.28 32.89
C ALA A 20 24.64 -27.36 32.74
N PHE A 21 23.90 -26.58 33.52
CA PHE A 21 22.50 -26.26 33.22
C PHE A 21 22.44 -25.00 32.36
N SER A 22 22.59 -25.18 31.05
CA SER A 22 22.24 -24.18 30.07
C SER A 22 20.72 -24.03 30.03
N ASN A 23 20.19 -23.01 30.72
CA ASN A 23 18.82 -22.56 30.53
C ASN A 23 18.68 -22.03 29.11
N LEU A 24 18.27 -22.90 28.18
CA LEU A 24 17.84 -22.51 26.86
C LEU A 24 16.49 -21.81 27.00
N PHE A 25 16.53 -20.49 27.26
CA PHE A 25 15.37 -19.65 27.08
C PHE A 25 15.00 -19.69 25.59
N LEU A 26 14.01 -20.51 25.24
CA LEU A 26 13.26 -20.37 24.00
C LEU A 26 12.49 -19.05 24.10
N ALA A 27 13.17 -17.95 23.79
CA ALA A 27 12.47 -16.72 23.47
C ALA A 27 11.55 -17.04 22.29
N PRO A 28 10.23 -16.80 22.39
CA PRO A 28 9.39 -16.86 21.20
C PRO A 28 10.02 -15.91 20.18
N SER A 29 10.25 -16.38 18.96
CA SER A 29 10.55 -15.49 17.85
C SER A 29 9.36 -14.55 17.70
N ALA A 30 9.44 -13.39 18.33
CA ALA A 30 8.61 -12.26 17.98
C ALA A 30 9.00 -11.89 16.56
N SER A 31 8.35 -12.51 15.58
CA SER A 31 8.25 -11.93 14.25
C SER A 31 7.67 -10.55 14.49
N ALA A 32 8.50 -9.51 14.37
CA ALA A 32 8.01 -8.15 14.41
C ALA A 32 6.93 -8.09 13.35
N ALA A 33 5.67 -7.89 13.76
CA ALA A 33 4.59 -7.74 12.80
C ALA A 33 4.95 -6.52 11.95
N GLU A 34 5.44 -6.76 10.74
CA GLU A 34 5.83 -5.69 9.81
C GLU A 34 4.62 -4.79 9.67
N LYS A 35 4.79 -3.49 9.88
CA LYS A 35 3.72 -2.53 9.77
C LYS A 35 3.69 -1.95 8.36
N GLY A 36 2.54 -1.46 7.96
CA GLY A 36 2.38 -0.70 6.73
C GLY A 36 1.20 0.24 6.81
N TRP A 37 0.98 0.98 5.73
CA TRP A 37 0.00 2.04 5.66
C TRP A 37 -1.16 1.64 4.76
N ARG A 38 -2.36 1.91 5.25
CA ARG A 38 -3.60 1.73 4.48
C ARG A 38 -4.18 3.08 4.08
N TYR A 39 -4.25 3.35 2.77
CA TYR A 39 -4.59 4.68 2.25
C TYR A 39 -5.11 4.63 0.80
N TRP A 40 -5.54 5.78 0.27
CA TRP A 40 -5.89 5.95 -1.14
C TRP A 40 -4.65 6.37 -1.96
N GLY A 41 -4.19 5.51 -2.86
CA GLY A 41 -3.21 5.82 -3.88
C GLY A 41 -3.87 6.46 -5.12
N TYR A 42 -3.16 7.39 -5.75
CA TYR A 42 -3.58 8.09 -6.95
C TYR A 42 -2.65 7.75 -8.12
N TYR A 43 -3.24 7.40 -9.26
CA TYR A 43 -2.56 6.87 -10.43
C TYR A 43 -3.11 7.54 -11.69
N GLN A 44 -2.25 7.77 -12.66
CA GLN A 44 -2.61 8.43 -13.90
C GLN A 44 -2.12 7.61 -15.08
N ALA A 45 -2.85 7.68 -16.18
CA ALA A 45 -2.41 7.22 -17.47
C ALA A 45 -2.68 8.31 -18.50
N ALA A 46 -1.61 8.73 -19.19
CA ALA A 46 -1.73 9.68 -20.29
C ALA A 46 -2.64 9.14 -21.41
N PRO A 47 -3.17 10.00 -22.28
CA PRO A 47 -4.01 9.56 -23.40
C PRO A 47 -3.34 8.44 -24.22
N GLY A 48 -4.03 7.31 -24.37
CA GLY A 48 -3.54 6.13 -25.09
C GLY A 48 -2.58 5.22 -24.31
N ALA A 49 -2.15 5.60 -23.12
CA ALA A 49 -1.32 4.73 -22.26
C ALA A 49 -2.13 3.53 -21.76
N LYS A 50 -1.45 2.40 -21.57
CA LYS A 50 -2.04 1.11 -21.13
C LYS A 50 -1.57 0.66 -19.74
N THR A 51 -0.73 1.47 -19.10
CA THR A 51 -0.10 1.21 -17.82
C THR A 51 -0.35 2.38 -16.88
N TRP A 52 -0.55 2.08 -15.61
CA TRP A 52 -0.70 3.08 -14.58
C TRP A 52 0.67 3.66 -14.19
N THR A 53 0.70 4.97 -13.94
CA THR A 53 1.82 5.67 -13.30
C THR A 53 1.32 6.22 -11.97
N ALA A 54 2.01 5.92 -10.86
CA ALA A 54 1.68 6.54 -9.58
C ALA A 54 1.92 8.06 -9.65
N ALA A 55 0.97 8.84 -9.16
CA ALA A 55 1.06 10.30 -9.17
C ALA A 55 1.94 10.79 -8.01
N MET A 56 2.97 11.60 -8.32
CA MET A 56 3.91 12.12 -7.31
C MET A 56 3.47 13.48 -6.72
N THR A 57 2.60 14.21 -7.40
CA THR A 57 2.22 15.59 -7.04
C THR A 57 0.77 15.74 -6.58
N GLY A 58 0.08 14.62 -6.32
CA GLY A 58 -1.34 14.62 -5.93
C GLY A 58 -2.31 14.99 -7.07
N PRO A 59 -3.62 15.07 -6.78
CA PRO A 59 -4.68 15.20 -7.79
C PRO A 59 -4.99 16.65 -8.21
N THR A 60 -4.22 17.62 -7.74
CA THR A 60 -4.40 19.06 -8.03
C THR A 60 -3.56 19.51 -9.23
N VAL A 61 -3.33 18.62 -10.18
CA VAL A 61 -2.64 18.88 -11.44
C VAL A 61 -3.62 18.76 -12.61
N ASP A 62 -3.29 19.43 -13.72
CA ASP A 62 -4.08 19.33 -14.94
C ASP A 62 -4.10 17.90 -15.50
N VAL A 63 -5.24 17.53 -16.07
CA VAL A 63 -5.50 16.22 -16.68
C VAL A 63 -5.88 16.41 -18.14
N LYS A 64 -5.32 15.61 -19.04
CA LYS A 64 -5.57 15.77 -20.49
C LYS A 64 -6.89 15.12 -20.91
N ASP A 65 -7.54 15.66 -21.95
CA ASP A 65 -8.61 14.91 -22.65
C ASP A 65 -8.07 13.57 -23.14
N GLY A 66 -8.83 12.50 -22.93
CA GLY A 66 -8.41 11.14 -23.27
C GLY A 66 -7.58 10.43 -22.19
N ALA A 67 -7.24 11.10 -21.08
CA ALA A 67 -6.51 10.49 -19.98
C ALA A 67 -7.40 9.53 -19.17
N VAL A 68 -6.75 8.65 -18.41
CA VAL A 68 -7.41 7.82 -17.40
C VAL A 68 -6.85 8.16 -16.03
N GLU A 69 -7.74 8.49 -15.11
CA GLU A 69 -7.44 8.75 -13.71
C GLU A 69 -7.87 7.56 -12.85
N GLY A 70 -7.02 7.19 -11.90
CA GLY A 70 -7.12 5.98 -11.12
C GLY A 70 -6.96 6.23 -9.63
N TRP A 71 -7.87 5.70 -8.83
CA TRP A 71 -7.81 5.72 -7.37
C TRP A 71 -7.84 4.29 -6.87
N SER A 72 -6.90 3.92 -6.00
CA SER A 72 -6.81 2.58 -5.44
C SER A 72 -6.71 2.66 -3.93
N PHE A 73 -7.60 2.00 -3.20
CA PHE A 73 -7.42 1.84 -1.77
C PHE A 73 -6.48 0.66 -1.53
N VAL A 74 -5.35 0.92 -0.88
CA VAL A 74 -4.21 0.00 -0.84
C VAL A 74 -3.72 -0.21 0.58
N PHE A 75 -2.95 -1.28 0.76
CA PHE A 75 -1.97 -1.42 1.83
C PHE A 75 -0.58 -1.43 1.20
N SER A 76 0.38 -0.69 1.78
CA SER A 76 1.79 -0.78 1.40
C SER A 76 2.70 -0.78 2.63
N ALA A 77 3.80 -1.52 2.54
CA ALA A 77 4.89 -1.57 3.51
C ALA A 77 6.22 -1.56 2.75
N ASP A 78 7.35 -1.58 3.47
CA ASP A 78 8.69 -1.55 2.85
C ASP A 78 8.86 -2.64 1.76
N ASP A 79 8.33 -3.83 2.04
CA ASP A 79 8.40 -5.02 1.18
C ASP A 79 7.14 -5.26 0.33
N ILE A 80 6.11 -4.41 0.48
CA ILE A 80 4.80 -4.56 -0.18
C ILE A 80 4.48 -3.24 -0.88
N PRO A 81 4.71 -3.11 -2.20
CA PRO A 81 4.47 -1.86 -2.89
C PRO A 81 2.98 -1.54 -2.98
N SER A 82 2.69 -0.25 -3.07
CA SER A 82 1.35 0.25 -3.37
C SER A 82 0.88 -0.24 -4.74
N ILE A 83 -0.37 -0.71 -4.82
CA ILE A 83 -0.90 -1.40 -6.01
C ILE A 83 -1.86 -0.48 -6.78
N ALA A 84 -1.56 -0.27 -8.06
CA ALA A 84 -2.44 0.45 -8.97
C ALA A 84 -3.80 -0.24 -9.13
N PRO A 85 -4.86 0.44 -9.60
CA PRO A 85 -6.16 -0.18 -9.83
C PRO A 85 -6.04 -1.47 -10.65
N LEU A 86 -6.75 -2.53 -10.24
CA LEU A 86 -6.75 -3.83 -10.93
C LEU A 86 -7.29 -3.71 -12.36
N VAL A 87 -8.21 -2.78 -12.56
CA VAL A 87 -8.69 -2.39 -13.88
C VAL A 87 -7.60 -1.59 -14.58
N LYS A 88 -7.18 -2.06 -15.77
CA LYS A 88 -6.22 -1.35 -16.62
C LYS A 88 -6.76 0.01 -17.08
N PRO A 89 -5.89 1.02 -17.30
CA PRO A 89 -6.32 2.29 -17.83
C PRO A 89 -6.70 2.13 -19.30
N ASP A 90 -7.99 2.09 -19.61
CA ASP A 90 -8.51 1.92 -20.96
C ASP A 90 -9.61 2.96 -21.26
N PHE A 91 -9.16 4.13 -21.71
CA PHE A 91 -10.05 5.23 -22.09
C PHE A 91 -11.04 4.82 -23.16
N LYS A 92 -10.62 4.03 -24.16
CA LYS A 92 -11.48 3.64 -25.27
C LYS A 92 -12.65 2.79 -24.79
N SER A 93 -12.40 1.86 -23.85
CA SER A 93 -13.46 1.02 -23.27
C SER A 93 -14.44 1.79 -22.38
N ILE A 94 -13.95 2.82 -21.67
CA ILE A 94 -14.75 3.56 -20.66
C ILE A 94 -15.49 4.76 -21.30
N CYS A 95 -14.83 5.49 -22.19
CA CYS A 95 -15.29 6.75 -22.78
C CYS A 95 -15.51 6.69 -24.29
N GLY A 96 -15.38 5.52 -24.94
CA GLY A 96 -15.37 5.42 -26.41
C GLY A 96 -16.62 5.92 -27.13
N MET A 97 -17.75 6.01 -26.43
CA MET A 97 -19.01 6.56 -26.97
C MET A 97 -19.09 8.08 -26.83
N GLU A 98 -18.28 8.69 -25.97
CA GLU A 98 -18.29 10.12 -25.73
C GLU A 98 -17.53 10.86 -26.83
N LYS A 99 -18.22 11.72 -27.57
CA LYS A 99 -17.59 12.51 -28.63
C LYS A 99 -16.66 13.59 -28.04
N PRO A 100 -15.52 13.89 -28.68
CA PRO A 100 -14.73 15.06 -28.33
C PRO A 100 -15.56 16.33 -28.46
N ASP A 101 -15.21 17.34 -27.66
CA ASP A 101 -15.84 18.65 -27.71
C ASP A 101 -14.76 19.73 -27.56
N LYS A 102 -15.03 20.91 -28.09
CA LYS A 102 -14.06 22.01 -28.10
C LYS A 102 -13.99 22.76 -26.78
N ASP A 103 -14.96 22.65 -25.89
CA ASP A 103 -15.05 23.43 -24.65
C ASP A 103 -14.86 22.56 -23.39
N THR A 104 -14.92 21.24 -23.55
CA THR A 104 -14.82 20.25 -22.47
C THR A 104 -13.78 19.18 -22.76
N LYS A 105 -13.35 18.47 -21.73
CA LYS A 105 -12.52 17.27 -21.83
C LYS A 105 -13.23 16.05 -21.24
N ARG A 106 -12.85 14.88 -21.73
CA ARG A 106 -13.29 13.57 -21.26
C ARG A 106 -12.14 12.91 -20.54
N VAL A 107 -12.42 12.43 -19.35
CA VAL A 107 -11.46 11.70 -18.52
C VAL A 107 -12.15 10.42 -18.09
N ALA A 108 -11.50 9.28 -18.36
CA ALA A 108 -11.99 8.01 -17.81
C ALA A 108 -11.54 7.93 -16.34
N LEU A 109 -12.47 7.65 -15.44
CA LEU A 109 -12.19 7.51 -14.02
C LEU A 109 -12.38 6.05 -13.58
N VAL A 110 -11.38 5.53 -12.87
CA VAL A 110 -11.40 4.24 -12.20
C VAL A 110 -11.23 4.45 -10.70
N ILE A 111 -12.16 3.95 -9.89
CA ILE A 111 -12.04 3.91 -8.42
C ILE A 111 -12.09 2.46 -7.98
N ASP A 112 -10.96 1.95 -7.50
CA ASP A 112 -10.76 0.62 -6.97
C ASP A 112 -10.73 0.65 -5.44
N PHE A 113 -11.67 -0.03 -4.81
CA PHE A 113 -11.82 -0.03 -3.34
C PHE A 113 -10.90 -1.05 -2.64
N GLY A 114 -10.01 -1.68 -3.41
CA GLY A 114 -8.95 -2.53 -2.88
C GLY A 114 -9.40 -3.96 -2.59
N SER A 115 -8.75 -4.57 -1.61
CA SER A 115 -8.93 -5.97 -1.24
C SER A 115 -9.46 -6.13 0.18
N SER A 116 -10.23 -7.20 0.40
CA SER A 116 -10.74 -7.57 1.72
C SER A 116 -9.62 -7.92 2.69
N ALA A 117 -8.44 -8.29 2.18
CA ALA A 117 -7.24 -8.57 2.97
C ALA A 117 -6.86 -7.42 3.90
N TYR A 118 -7.05 -6.17 3.46
CA TYR A 118 -6.73 -4.97 4.23
C TYR A 118 -7.92 -4.04 4.36
N ALA A 119 -9.16 -4.50 4.18
CA ALA A 119 -10.32 -3.65 4.45
C ALA A 119 -10.39 -3.29 5.97
N PRO A 120 -10.88 -2.09 6.34
CA PRO A 120 -11.15 -1.79 7.74
C PRO A 120 -12.11 -2.80 8.35
N LYS A 121 -11.90 -3.12 9.63
CA LYS A 121 -12.67 -4.16 10.31
C LYS A 121 -14.16 -3.80 10.34
N GLY A 122 -15.00 -4.70 9.85
CA GLY A 122 -16.46 -4.50 9.82
C GLY A 122 -16.97 -3.63 8.67
N GLU A 123 -16.07 -3.09 7.84
CA GLU A 123 -16.46 -2.37 6.62
C GLU A 123 -16.50 -3.33 5.43
N LYS A 124 -17.50 -3.13 4.55
CA LYS A 124 -17.62 -3.88 3.29
C LYS A 124 -17.05 -3.03 2.16
N MET A 125 -16.19 -3.63 1.35
CA MET A 125 -15.68 -2.99 0.14
C MET A 125 -16.82 -2.64 -0.81
N LYS A 126 -16.65 -1.52 -1.52
CA LYS A 126 -17.57 -1.10 -2.57
C LYS A 126 -17.13 -1.69 -3.91
N LYS A 127 -18.06 -1.76 -4.86
CA LYS A 127 -17.75 -2.19 -6.22
C LYS A 127 -16.86 -1.15 -6.90
N THR A 128 -15.90 -1.62 -7.69
CA THR A 128 -15.06 -0.75 -8.53
C THR A 128 -15.94 0.11 -9.42
N ILE A 129 -15.64 1.42 -9.47
CA ILE A 129 -16.32 2.37 -10.35
C ILE A 129 -15.47 2.55 -11.59
N LYS A 130 -16.10 2.52 -12.76
CA LYS A 130 -15.51 2.86 -14.05
C LYS A 130 -16.51 3.75 -14.76
N THR A 131 -16.16 5.00 -15.03
CA THR A 131 -17.07 5.92 -15.69
C THR A 131 -16.33 6.93 -16.52
N CYS A 132 -16.98 7.43 -17.57
CA CYS A 132 -16.50 8.59 -18.28
C CYS A 132 -16.95 9.85 -17.56
N VAL A 133 -16.05 10.81 -17.38
CA VAL A 133 -16.34 12.13 -16.83
C VAL A 133 -16.10 13.17 -17.91
N ARG A 134 -17.14 13.94 -18.22
CA ARG A 134 -17.02 15.13 -19.05
C ARG A 134 -16.94 16.35 -18.16
N THR A 135 -15.89 17.14 -18.31
CA THR A 135 -15.61 18.28 -17.43
C THR A 135 -14.96 19.44 -18.18
N ALA A 136 -14.80 20.58 -17.50
CA ALA A 136 -14.17 21.77 -18.07
C ALA A 136 -12.69 21.54 -18.36
N LYS A 137 -12.10 22.33 -19.27
CA LYS A 137 -10.71 22.13 -19.72
C LYS A 137 -9.69 22.36 -18.62
N GLU A 138 -10.00 23.23 -17.68
CA GLU A 138 -9.19 23.61 -16.52
C GLU A 138 -9.31 22.63 -15.35
N SER A 139 -10.27 21.69 -15.41
CA SER A 139 -10.51 20.77 -14.29
C SER A 139 -9.32 19.88 -14.00
N GLN A 140 -9.03 19.69 -12.72
CA GLN A 140 -7.94 18.87 -12.24
C GLN A 140 -8.43 17.46 -11.90
N GLY A 141 -7.51 16.56 -11.57
CA GLY A 141 -7.85 15.19 -11.17
C GLY A 141 -8.79 15.12 -9.97
N ILE A 142 -8.68 16.06 -9.03
CA ILE A 142 -9.56 16.16 -7.87
C ILE A 142 -10.99 16.54 -8.25
N ASP A 143 -11.17 17.39 -9.27
CA ASP A 143 -12.50 17.78 -9.77
C ASP A 143 -13.17 16.60 -10.45
N VAL A 144 -12.41 15.85 -11.28
CA VAL A 144 -12.88 14.62 -11.93
C VAL A 144 -13.36 13.61 -10.89
N LEU A 145 -12.60 13.42 -9.80
CA LEU A 145 -12.99 12.55 -8.70
C LEU A 145 -14.25 13.08 -7.99
N GLY A 146 -14.30 14.38 -7.69
CA GLY A 146 -15.39 15.03 -6.98
C GLY A 146 -16.73 14.99 -7.72
N MET A 147 -16.72 14.92 -9.06
CA MET A 147 -17.94 14.75 -9.87
C MET A 147 -18.56 13.35 -9.73
N VAL A 148 -17.79 12.34 -9.33
CA VAL A 148 -18.22 10.93 -9.31
C VAL A 148 -18.38 10.38 -7.90
N ALA A 149 -17.57 10.86 -6.95
CA ALA A 149 -17.55 10.35 -5.59
C ALA A 149 -17.63 11.48 -4.57
N LYS A 150 -18.34 11.22 -3.47
CA LYS A 150 -18.24 12.06 -2.28
C LYS A 150 -16.85 11.86 -1.66
N VAL A 151 -16.03 12.90 -1.77
CA VAL A 151 -14.66 12.91 -1.26
C VAL A 151 -14.63 13.38 0.18
N ARG A 152 -13.91 12.65 1.04
CA ARG A 152 -13.50 13.11 2.37
C ARG A 152 -11.99 13.23 2.40
N SER A 153 -11.49 14.40 2.74
CA SER A 153 -10.06 14.67 2.96
C SER A 153 -9.78 15.14 4.38
N ASN A 154 -8.53 15.04 4.82
CA ASN A 154 -8.08 15.65 6.08
C ASN A 154 -7.54 17.08 5.82
N LYS A 155 -7.08 17.74 6.88
CA LYS A 155 -6.52 19.11 6.81
C LYS A 155 -5.25 19.23 5.94
N SER A 156 -4.52 18.13 5.71
CA SER A 156 -3.33 18.14 4.85
C SER A 156 -3.65 17.87 3.38
N GLY A 157 -4.93 17.70 3.02
CA GLY A 157 -5.36 17.37 1.66
C GLY A 157 -5.26 15.88 1.31
N LEU A 158 -4.90 15.01 2.25
CA LEU A 158 -4.91 13.57 2.03
C LEU A 158 -6.35 13.09 1.85
N ILE A 159 -6.60 12.29 0.80
CA ILE A 159 -7.90 11.68 0.55
C ILE A 159 -8.09 10.52 1.53
N CYS A 160 -9.04 10.68 2.45
CA CYS A 160 -9.35 9.73 3.51
C CYS A 160 -10.41 8.71 3.10
N GLY A 161 -11.38 9.11 2.29
CA GLY A 161 -12.48 8.23 1.92
C GLY A 161 -13.26 8.70 0.70
N LEU A 162 -13.74 7.73 -0.06
CA LEU A 162 -14.54 7.91 -1.27
C LEU A 162 -15.88 7.20 -1.09
N ASN A 163 -16.98 7.91 -1.32
CA ASN A 163 -18.34 7.40 -1.14
C ASN A 163 -18.58 6.77 0.24
N GLY A 164 -17.89 7.26 1.28
CA GLY A 164 -17.97 6.75 2.64
C GLY A 164 -17.12 5.51 2.94
N TYR A 165 -16.14 5.17 2.09
CA TYR A 165 -15.16 4.10 2.36
C TYR A 165 -13.70 4.60 2.26
N PRO A 166 -12.83 4.30 3.23
CA PRO A 166 -13.20 3.85 4.57
C PRO A 166 -14.03 4.91 5.28
N ALA A 167 -14.92 4.49 6.17
CA ALA A 167 -15.91 5.36 6.80
C ALA A 167 -15.27 6.39 7.74
N LYS A 168 -14.22 5.99 8.47
CA LYS A 168 -13.63 6.81 9.55
C LYS A 168 -12.14 7.06 9.38
N GLU A 169 -11.39 6.03 9.00
CA GLU A 169 -9.93 6.08 8.94
C GLU A 169 -9.40 7.03 7.86
N CYS A 170 -8.15 7.45 7.99
CA CYS A 170 -7.49 8.29 6.99
C CYS A 170 -5.98 8.03 7.01
N GLY A 171 -5.48 7.18 6.10
CA GLY A 171 -4.05 6.88 6.02
C GLY A 171 -3.51 6.33 7.33
N VAL A 172 -3.98 5.16 7.78
CA VAL A 172 -3.61 4.61 9.08
C VAL A 172 -2.50 3.56 8.95
N GLU A 173 -1.58 3.55 9.90
CA GLU A 173 -0.62 2.45 10.06
C GLU A 173 -1.34 1.24 10.69
N ILE A 174 -1.17 0.07 10.07
CA ILE A 174 -1.71 -1.21 10.55
C ILE A 174 -0.63 -2.27 10.52
N SER A 175 -0.80 -3.35 11.28
CA SER A 175 -0.01 -4.57 11.09
C SER A 175 -0.27 -5.15 9.70
N THR A 176 0.78 -5.69 9.08
CA THR A 176 0.67 -6.38 7.79
C THR A 176 -0.39 -7.47 7.89
N PRO A 177 -1.41 -7.46 7.02
CA PRO A 177 -2.39 -8.53 6.98
C PRO A 177 -1.72 -9.89 6.78
N ALA A 178 -2.16 -10.91 7.53
CA ALA A 178 -1.58 -12.25 7.47
C ALA A 178 -1.54 -12.84 6.04
N SER A 179 -2.53 -12.50 5.19
CA SER A 179 -2.58 -12.93 3.79
C SER A 179 -1.53 -12.27 2.87
N LEU A 180 -0.81 -11.25 3.37
CA LEU A 180 0.24 -10.53 2.65
C LEU A 180 1.63 -10.76 3.25
N MET A 181 1.72 -11.48 4.38
CA MET A 181 3.00 -11.89 4.94
C MET A 181 3.65 -12.94 4.04
N LYS A 182 4.96 -12.80 3.79
CA LYS A 182 5.75 -13.76 3.02
C LYS A 182 6.04 -15.03 3.83
#